data_AF-Q0T251-F1
#
_entry.id   AF-Q0T251-F1
#
_cell.length_a   1.000
_cell.length_b   1.000
_cell.length_c   1.000
_cell.angle_alpha   90.00
_cell.angle_beta   90.00
_cell.angle_gamma   90.00
#
_symmetry.space_group_name_H-M   'P 1'
#
loop_
_entity.id
_entity.type
_entity.pdbx_description
1 polymer ?
#
loop_
_entity_poly.entity_id
_entity_poly.type
_entity_poly.pdbx_seq_one_letter_code
_entity_poly.pdbx_strand_id
1 'polypeptide(L)'
;MRYRIFLLFFFALLPTSLVWAAPAQRAFSDWQVTCNNQNFCVARNTGDHNGLVMTLSRSAGAHTDAVLRIERGGLKSPDASEGEIAPRLLLDGEPLALSGDKWRISPWLLVTDDTATITAFLQIIQEGKAITLRDGNQTISLSGLKAALLFIDAQQKRVGSETAWIKKGDEPPLSVPPAPALKEVAVVNPTPTPLSLEERNDLLDYGNWRMNGLRCSLDPLRREVNVTALTDDKALMMISCEAGAYNTIDLAWIVSRKKPLASRPVRLRLPFNNGQETNELELMNATFDEKSRELVTLAKGRGLSDCGIQARWRFDGQRFRLVRYAAEPTCDNWHGPDGRPTLWITR
;
A
#
# COMPACT_ATOMS: atom_id res chain seq x y z
N MET A 1 -7.28 3.17 71.99
CA MET A 1 -6.61 3.04 70.68
C MET A 1 -7.67 2.69 69.64
N ARG A 2 -7.99 3.59 68.71
CA ARG A 2 -8.98 3.37 67.63
C ARG A 2 -8.20 3.19 66.33
N TYR A 3 -8.12 1.96 65.82
CA TYR A 3 -7.53 1.68 64.52
C TYR A 3 -8.55 1.99 63.41
N ARG A 4 -8.22 2.96 62.55
CA ARG A 4 -8.95 3.25 61.30
C ARG A 4 -8.35 2.38 60.20
N ILE A 5 -9.16 1.51 59.61
CA ILE A 5 -8.81 0.74 58.41
C ILE A 5 -9.08 1.64 57.20
N PHE A 6 -8.02 2.06 56.51
CA PHE A 6 -8.12 2.70 55.20
C PHE A 6 -8.22 1.60 54.13
N LEU A 7 -9.38 1.50 53.47
CA LEU A 7 -9.57 0.70 52.26
C LEU A 7 -9.00 1.48 51.07
N LEU A 8 -7.86 1.03 50.55
CA LEU A 8 -7.27 1.49 49.29
C LEU A 8 -7.97 0.76 48.13
N PHE A 9 -8.79 1.48 47.37
CA PHE A 9 -9.30 1.02 46.08
C PHE A 9 -8.16 1.05 45.04
N PHE A 10 -7.64 -0.13 44.69
CA PHE A 10 -6.79 -0.31 43.52
C PHE A 10 -7.66 -0.25 42.24
N PHE A 11 -7.66 0.88 41.55
CA PHE A 11 -8.11 0.93 40.16
C PHE A 11 -7.07 0.22 39.29
N ALA A 12 -7.36 -1.02 38.90
CA ALA A 12 -6.61 -1.72 37.87
C ALA A 12 -6.86 -1.05 36.52
N LEU A 13 -6.00 -0.10 36.14
CA LEU A 13 -5.85 0.35 34.76
C LEU A 13 -5.28 -0.83 33.96
N LEU A 14 -6.15 -1.64 33.37
CA LEU A 14 -5.74 -2.58 32.33
C LEU A 14 -5.12 -1.76 31.20
N PRO A 15 -3.84 -1.96 30.84
CA PRO A 15 -3.29 -1.34 29.65
C PRO A 15 -4.10 -1.88 28.48
N THR A 16 -4.88 -1.02 27.82
CA THR A 16 -5.38 -1.31 26.49
C THR A 16 -4.15 -1.51 25.62
N SER A 17 -3.81 -2.77 25.38
CA SER A 17 -2.81 -3.11 24.38
C SER A 17 -3.31 -2.52 23.07
N LEU A 18 -2.69 -1.41 22.66
CA LEU A 18 -2.75 -0.90 21.30
C LEU A 18 -2.10 -1.98 20.43
N VAL A 19 -2.86 -3.05 20.14
CA VAL A 19 -2.45 -4.06 19.19
C VAL A 19 -2.56 -3.36 17.84
N TRP A 20 -1.43 -2.83 17.36
CA TRP A 20 -1.34 -2.45 15.97
C TRP A 20 -1.65 -3.67 15.15
N ALA A 21 -2.60 -3.53 14.24
CA ALA A 21 -2.74 -4.51 13.21
C ALA A 21 -1.47 -4.48 12.35
N ALA A 22 -0.73 -5.58 12.39
CA ALA A 22 0.34 -5.78 11.43
C ALA A 22 -0.33 -5.76 10.03
N PRO A 23 0.18 -4.95 9.10
CA PRO A 23 -0.34 -4.97 7.75
C PRO A 23 -0.09 -6.36 7.13
N ALA A 24 -0.99 -6.77 6.24
CA ALA A 24 -0.98 -8.11 5.70
C ALA A 24 -1.26 -8.07 4.20
N GLN A 25 -0.55 -8.89 3.43
CA GLN A 25 -0.83 -9.13 2.02
C GLN A 25 -0.74 -10.61 1.74
N ARG A 26 -1.75 -11.17 1.08
CA ARG A 26 -1.85 -12.61 0.83
C ARG A 26 -2.64 -12.90 -0.44
N ALA A 27 -2.19 -13.90 -1.18
CA ALA A 27 -2.90 -14.48 -2.31
C ALA A 27 -3.76 -15.69 -1.88
N PHE A 28 -4.91 -15.84 -2.53
CA PHE A 28 -5.87 -16.93 -2.38
C PHE A 28 -6.32 -17.35 -3.78
N SER A 29 -5.63 -18.32 -4.37
CA SER A 29 -5.83 -18.70 -5.77
C SER A 29 -5.75 -17.45 -6.69
N ASP A 30 -6.87 -17.05 -7.30
CA ASP A 30 -6.94 -15.92 -8.24
C ASP A 30 -7.36 -14.60 -7.56
N TRP A 31 -7.18 -14.50 -6.24
CA TRP A 31 -7.50 -13.30 -5.47
C TRP A 31 -6.32 -12.84 -4.63
N GLN A 32 -6.16 -11.53 -4.51
CA GLN A 32 -5.20 -10.91 -3.61
C GLN A 32 -5.91 -10.05 -2.59
N VAL A 33 -5.57 -10.23 -1.32
CA VAL A 33 -5.98 -9.34 -0.23
C VAL A 33 -4.79 -8.53 0.25
N THR A 34 -4.98 -7.23 0.45
CA THR A 34 -4.03 -6.33 1.11
C THR A 34 -4.75 -5.52 2.19
N CYS A 35 -4.27 -5.60 3.42
CA CYS A 35 -4.75 -4.83 4.56
C CYS A 35 -3.64 -3.93 5.10
N ASN A 36 -3.93 -2.64 5.26
CA ASN A 36 -2.96 -1.67 5.78
C ASN A 36 -2.91 -1.66 7.32
N ASN A 37 -2.04 -0.82 7.89
CA ASN A 37 -1.87 -0.63 9.33
C ASN A 37 -3.06 0.05 10.05
N GLN A 38 -4.14 0.39 9.34
CA GLN A 38 -5.44 0.78 9.92
C GLN A 38 -6.48 -0.33 9.81
N ASN A 39 -6.09 -1.54 9.39
CA ASN A 39 -7.02 -2.63 9.05
C ASN A 39 -8.02 -2.28 7.93
N PHE A 40 -7.72 -1.28 7.10
CA PHE A 40 -8.45 -1.11 5.83
C PHE A 40 -7.96 -2.19 4.86
N CYS A 41 -8.89 -3.00 4.36
CA CYS A 41 -8.58 -4.15 3.52
C CYS A 41 -9.15 -3.98 2.12
N VAL A 42 -8.39 -4.41 1.11
CA VAL A 42 -8.80 -4.49 -0.29
C VAL A 42 -8.58 -5.92 -0.79
N ALA A 43 -9.61 -6.55 -1.33
CA ALA A 43 -9.55 -7.78 -2.11
C ALA A 43 -9.77 -7.44 -3.59
N ARG A 44 -8.96 -8.02 -4.48
CA ARG A 44 -9.21 -7.97 -5.93
C ARG A 44 -8.92 -9.31 -6.58
N ASN A 45 -9.59 -9.63 -7.68
CA ASN A 45 -9.14 -10.73 -8.52
C ASN A 45 -7.81 -10.37 -9.20
N THR A 46 -7.00 -11.39 -9.42
CA THR A 46 -5.72 -11.40 -10.13
C THR A 46 -5.77 -12.47 -11.23
N GLY A 47 -4.67 -12.66 -11.96
CA GLY A 47 -4.59 -13.66 -13.03
C GLY A 47 -4.97 -13.11 -14.40
N ASP A 48 -5.41 -13.99 -15.31
CA ASP A 48 -5.71 -13.62 -16.71
C ASP A 48 -7.11 -13.02 -16.87
N HIS A 49 -7.32 -11.88 -16.21
CA HIS A 49 -8.63 -11.24 -16.13
C HIS A 49 -9.03 -10.45 -17.38
N ASN A 50 -8.11 -10.30 -18.35
CA ASN A 50 -8.31 -9.61 -19.63
C ASN A 50 -8.95 -8.21 -19.50
N GLY A 51 -8.61 -7.50 -18.43
CA GLY A 51 -9.09 -6.14 -18.13
C GLY A 51 -10.40 -6.04 -17.36
N LEU A 52 -11.00 -7.14 -16.89
CA LEU A 52 -12.18 -7.10 -16.01
C LEU A 52 -11.81 -7.42 -14.56
N VAL A 53 -11.92 -6.44 -13.67
CA VAL A 53 -11.51 -6.60 -12.27
C VAL A 53 -12.65 -6.25 -11.32
N MET A 54 -12.86 -7.13 -10.36
CA MET A 54 -13.70 -6.93 -9.20
C MET A 54 -12.83 -6.57 -8.01
N THR A 55 -13.15 -5.45 -7.36
CA THR A 55 -12.46 -4.98 -6.14
C THR A 55 -13.47 -4.80 -5.01
N LEU A 56 -13.17 -5.38 -3.85
CA LEU A 56 -13.86 -5.11 -2.59
C LEU A 56 -12.93 -4.40 -1.63
N SER A 57 -13.36 -3.27 -1.10
CA SER A 57 -12.66 -2.59 -0.01
C SER A 57 -13.54 -2.47 1.21
N ARG A 58 -12.97 -2.57 2.42
CA ARG A 58 -13.71 -2.38 3.68
C ARG A 58 -12.84 -1.77 4.78
N SER A 59 -13.36 -0.75 5.45
CA SER A 59 -12.75 -0.14 6.64
C SER A 59 -12.90 -1.03 7.88
N ALA A 60 -12.01 -0.82 8.86
CA ALA A 60 -12.14 -1.42 10.18
C ALA A 60 -13.23 -0.72 11.02
N GLY A 61 -13.61 -1.32 12.15
CA GLY A 61 -14.59 -0.77 13.09
C GLY A 61 -16.01 -1.29 12.91
N ALA A 62 -16.89 -0.87 13.81
CA ALA A 62 -18.29 -1.32 13.85
C ALA A 62 -19.08 -0.96 12.58
N HIS A 63 -18.74 0.17 11.94
CA HIS A 63 -19.32 0.53 10.66
C HIS A 63 -18.88 -0.45 9.57
N THR A 64 -19.81 -0.75 8.66
CA THR A 64 -19.59 -1.65 7.51
C THR A 64 -19.30 -0.85 6.25
N ASP A 65 -18.44 0.16 6.38
CA ASP A 65 -18.06 1.03 5.25
C ASP A 65 -17.27 0.19 4.24
N ALA A 66 -17.98 -0.28 3.22
CA ALA A 66 -17.47 -1.17 2.20
C ALA A 66 -17.87 -0.65 0.82
N VAL A 67 -17.03 -0.94 -0.17
CA VAL A 67 -17.30 -0.62 -1.56
C VAL A 67 -17.00 -1.85 -2.39
N LEU A 68 -17.92 -2.18 -3.30
CA LEU A 68 -17.74 -3.21 -4.32
C LEU A 68 -17.72 -2.53 -5.68
N ARG A 69 -16.71 -2.85 -6.48
CA ARG A 69 -16.51 -2.35 -7.83
C ARG A 69 -16.29 -3.52 -8.77
N ILE A 70 -16.93 -3.50 -9.94
CA ILE A 70 -16.56 -4.32 -11.10
C ILE A 70 -16.24 -3.34 -12.23
N GLU A 71 -15.01 -3.43 -12.72
CA GLU A 71 -14.40 -2.44 -13.60
C GLU A 71 -13.83 -3.10 -14.83
N ARG A 72 -14.05 -2.46 -15.98
CA ARG A 72 -13.37 -2.79 -17.22
C ARG A 72 -12.31 -1.73 -17.52
N GLY A 73 -11.05 -2.15 -17.66
CA GLY A 73 -9.94 -1.25 -17.95
C GLY A 73 -8.58 -1.90 -17.71
N GLY A 74 -7.70 -1.16 -17.02
CA GLY A 74 -6.30 -1.50 -16.78
C GLY A 74 -5.40 -0.34 -17.20
N LEU A 75 -4.16 -0.63 -17.59
CA LEU A 75 -3.23 0.40 -18.08
C LEU A 75 -3.70 1.12 -19.37
N LYS A 76 -4.63 0.51 -20.12
CA LYS A 76 -5.26 1.11 -21.30
C LYS A 76 -6.74 1.32 -21.01
N SER A 77 -7.24 2.50 -21.34
CA SER A 77 -8.66 2.79 -21.25
C SER A 77 -9.46 1.94 -22.23
N PRO A 78 -10.64 1.45 -21.82
CA PRO A 78 -11.57 0.79 -22.74
C PRO A 78 -12.12 1.78 -23.79
N ASP A 79 -12.61 1.26 -24.91
CA ASP A 79 -13.17 2.05 -26.02
C ASP A 79 -14.45 2.76 -25.56
N ALA A 80 -14.53 4.08 -25.66
CA ALA A 80 -15.64 4.91 -25.18
C ALA A 80 -17.04 4.56 -25.73
N SER A 81 -17.14 3.76 -26.79
CA SER A 81 -18.40 3.44 -27.49
C SER A 81 -19.22 2.28 -26.93
N GLU A 82 -18.70 1.53 -25.95
CA GLU A 82 -19.44 0.40 -25.37
C GLU A 82 -20.64 0.84 -24.53
N GLY A 83 -21.68 0.00 -24.52
CA GLY A 83 -22.82 0.16 -23.61
C GLY A 83 -22.46 -0.15 -22.16
N GLU A 84 -23.43 0.08 -21.26
CA GLU A 84 -23.32 -0.22 -19.82
C GLU A 84 -22.75 -1.61 -19.55
N ILE A 85 -21.88 -1.72 -18.53
CA ILE A 85 -21.22 -3.00 -18.21
C ILE A 85 -22.21 -4.00 -17.61
N ALA A 86 -23.14 -3.53 -16.78
CA ALA A 86 -24.01 -4.38 -15.96
C ALA A 86 -24.83 -5.41 -16.77
N PRO A 87 -25.57 -5.04 -17.84
CA PRO A 87 -26.37 -6.00 -18.60
C PRO A 87 -25.55 -7.03 -19.37
N ARG A 88 -24.23 -6.81 -19.49
CA ARG A 88 -23.28 -7.69 -20.20
C ARG A 88 -22.58 -8.67 -19.27
N LEU A 89 -22.70 -8.51 -17.95
CA LEU A 89 -22.08 -9.43 -16.99
C LEU A 89 -22.86 -10.74 -16.93
N LEU A 90 -22.12 -11.84 -16.94
CA LEU A 90 -22.65 -13.19 -16.81
C LEU A 90 -22.03 -13.87 -15.58
N LEU A 91 -22.82 -14.62 -14.82
CA LEU A 91 -22.34 -15.56 -13.80
C LEU A 91 -22.45 -16.97 -14.37
N ASP A 92 -21.32 -17.64 -14.56
CA ASP A 92 -21.27 -19.00 -15.10
C ASP A 92 -22.04 -19.19 -16.43
N GLY A 93 -22.08 -18.13 -17.26
CA GLY A 93 -22.72 -18.12 -18.58
C GLY A 93 -24.15 -17.55 -18.58
N GLU A 94 -24.79 -17.43 -17.43
CA GLU A 94 -26.14 -16.85 -17.29
C GLU A 94 -26.09 -15.37 -16.91
N PRO A 95 -27.09 -14.54 -17.26
CA PRO A 95 -27.13 -13.14 -16.86
C PRO A 95 -26.92 -12.95 -15.36
N LEU A 96 -25.92 -12.13 -14.98
CA LEU A 96 -25.63 -11.85 -13.58
C LEU A 96 -26.76 -11.01 -12.98
N ALA A 97 -27.49 -11.59 -12.03
CA ALA A 97 -28.51 -10.87 -11.28
C ALA A 97 -27.85 -9.84 -10.35
N LEU A 98 -28.11 -8.55 -10.58
CA LEU A 98 -27.75 -7.50 -9.64
C LEU A 98 -28.82 -7.43 -8.54
N SER A 99 -28.43 -7.79 -7.31
CA SER A 99 -29.30 -7.64 -6.15
C SER A 99 -29.40 -6.17 -5.74
N GLY A 100 -30.59 -5.71 -5.37
CA GLY A 100 -30.82 -4.33 -4.93
C GLY A 100 -30.79 -3.31 -6.06
N ASP A 101 -31.23 -2.08 -5.77
CA ASP A 101 -31.37 -0.96 -6.72
C ASP A 101 -30.26 0.10 -6.56
N LYS A 102 -29.39 -0.04 -5.57
CA LYS A 102 -28.34 0.93 -5.22
C LYS A 102 -27.02 0.70 -5.95
N TRP A 103 -27.12 0.46 -7.25
CA TRP A 103 -25.98 0.38 -8.14
C TRP A 103 -25.79 1.68 -8.91
N ARG A 104 -24.55 2.15 -8.97
CA ARG A 104 -24.13 3.19 -9.90
C ARG A 104 -23.46 2.50 -11.08
N ILE A 105 -24.00 2.69 -12.28
CA ILE A 105 -23.63 1.96 -13.48
C ILE A 105 -23.11 2.94 -14.53
N SER A 106 -22.03 2.54 -15.20
CA SER A 106 -21.51 3.19 -16.40
C SER A 106 -21.05 2.12 -17.40
N PRO A 107 -20.62 2.51 -18.61
CA PRO A 107 -20.04 1.58 -19.58
C PRO A 107 -18.87 0.73 -19.07
N TRP A 108 -18.10 1.23 -18.09
CA TRP A 108 -16.87 0.61 -17.60
C TRP A 108 -16.91 0.23 -16.12
N LEU A 109 -17.90 0.71 -15.37
CA LEU A 109 -17.92 0.63 -13.92
C LEU A 109 -19.31 0.26 -13.43
N LEU A 110 -19.35 -0.78 -12.61
CA LEU A 110 -20.46 -1.10 -11.74
C LEU A 110 -19.98 -0.93 -10.30
N VAL A 111 -20.61 -0.05 -9.52
CA VAL A 111 -20.18 0.22 -8.13
C VAL A 111 -21.35 0.41 -7.18
N THR A 112 -21.16 -0.08 -5.95
CA THR A 112 -22.06 0.17 -4.83
C THR A 112 -21.25 0.32 -3.54
N ASP A 113 -21.77 1.13 -2.62
CA ASP A 113 -21.30 1.29 -1.24
C ASP A 113 -22.40 0.90 -0.22
N ASP A 114 -23.53 0.36 -0.70
CA ASP A 114 -24.61 -0.08 0.16
C ASP A 114 -24.33 -1.48 0.72
N THR A 115 -24.25 -1.59 2.04
CA THR A 115 -23.88 -2.83 2.74
C THR A 115 -24.83 -4.00 2.42
N ALA A 116 -26.14 -3.75 2.35
CA ALA A 116 -27.12 -4.80 2.08
C ALA A 116 -26.99 -5.31 0.64
N THR A 117 -26.79 -4.40 -0.32
CA THR A 117 -26.58 -4.71 -1.74
C THR A 117 -25.29 -5.50 -1.94
N ILE A 118 -24.18 -5.10 -1.29
CA ILE A 118 -22.91 -5.87 -1.32
C ILE A 118 -23.11 -7.27 -0.75
N THR A 119 -23.79 -7.39 0.40
CA THR A 119 -24.01 -8.68 1.07
C THR A 119 -24.83 -9.63 0.19
N ALA A 120 -25.93 -9.14 -0.38
CA ALA A 120 -26.79 -9.94 -1.26
C ALA A 120 -26.03 -10.35 -2.55
N PHE A 121 -25.24 -9.44 -3.13
CA PHE A 121 -24.44 -9.73 -4.31
C PHE A 121 -23.39 -10.83 -4.02
N LEU A 122 -22.70 -10.72 -2.88
CA LEU A 122 -21.72 -11.72 -2.47
C LEU A 122 -22.35 -13.09 -2.28
N GLN A 123 -23.57 -13.18 -1.75
CA GLN A 123 -24.29 -14.46 -1.61
C GLN A 123 -24.61 -15.10 -2.96
N ILE A 124 -24.97 -14.29 -3.97
CA ILE A 124 -25.26 -14.78 -5.33
C ILE A 124 -24.02 -15.42 -5.96
N ILE A 125 -22.86 -14.76 -5.84
CA ILE A 125 -21.65 -15.21 -6.53
C ILE A 125 -20.81 -16.22 -5.74
N GLN A 126 -21.09 -16.43 -4.45
CA GLN A 126 -20.21 -17.17 -3.53
C GLN A 126 -19.91 -18.60 -3.98
N GLU A 127 -20.88 -19.26 -4.63
CA GLU A 127 -20.77 -20.64 -5.11
C GLU A 127 -20.59 -20.71 -6.65
N GLY A 128 -20.49 -19.55 -7.31
CA GLY A 128 -20.21 -19.46 -8.73
C GLY A 128 -18.73 -19.69 -9.05
N LYS A 129 -18.41 -19.94 -10.33
CA LYS A 129 -17.03 -20.18 -10.78
C LYS A 129 -16.39 -18.93 -11.36
N ALA A 130 -17.11 -18.17 -12.18
CA ALA A 130 -16.59 -16.97 -12.81
C ALA A 130 -17.69 -15.95 -13.15
N ILE A 131 -17.32 -14.67 -13.08
CA ILE A 131 -18.08 -13.59 -13.74
C ILE A 131 -17.39 -13.28 -15.07
N THR A 132 -18.12 -13.29 -16.18
CA THR A 132 -17.58 -12.99 -17.51
C THR A 132 -18.32 -11.83 -18.16
N LEU A 133 -17.70 -11.25 -19.19
CA LEU A 133 -18.36 -10.28 -20.06
C LEU A 133 -18.88 -11.01 -21.30
N ARG A 134 -20.15 -10.80 -21.65
CA ARG A 134 -20.75 -11.32 -22.88
C ARG A 134 -19.96 -10.87 -24.10
N ASP A 135 -19.78 -11.77 -25.07
CA ASP A 135 -19.08 -11.56 -26.34
C ASP A 135 -17.60 -11.12 -26.19
N GLY A 136 -16.98 -11.38 -25.04
CA GLY A 136 -15.58 -11.06 -24.75
C GLY A 136 -14.82 -12.21 -24.10
N ASN A 137 -13.52 -12.01 -23.87
CA ASN A 137 -12.63 -12.95 -23.15
C ASN A 137 -12.36 -12.50 -21.69
N GLN A 138 -13.01 -11.43 -21.25
CA GLN A 138 -12.93 -10.89 -19.90
C GLN A 138 -13.49 -11.87 -18.87
N THR A 139 -12.75 -12.10 -17.81
CA THR A 139 -13.16 -13.03 -16.75
C THR A 139 -12.68 -12.57 -15.38
N ILE A 140 -13.54 -12.73 -14.39
CA ILE A 140 -13.22 -12.68 -12.96
C ILE A 140 -13.39 -14.10 -12.46
N SER A 141 -12.27 -14.80 -12.23
CA SER A 141 -12.31 -16.07 -11.51
C SER A 141 -12.80 -15.85 -10.09
N LEU A 142 -13.76 -16.66 -9.63
CA LEU A 142 -14.25 -16.63 -8.25
C LEU A 142 -13.49 -17.62 -7.35
N SER A 143 -12.51 -18.35 -7.91
CA SER A 143 -11.63 -19.26 -7.19
C SER A 143 -10.81 -18.51 -6.14
N GLY A 144 -11.10 -18.78 -4.87
CA GLY A 144 -10.41 -18.16 -3.74
C GLY A 144 -11.11 -16.93 -3.15
N LEU A 145 -12.18 -16.41 -3.77
CA LEU A 145 -12.94 -15.27 -3.25
C LEU A 145 -13.43 -15.52 -1.82
N LYS A 146 -14.10 -16.65 -1.58
CA LYS A 146 -14.62 -17.02 -0.25
C LYS A 146 -13.51 -17.05 0.82
N ALA A 147 -12.32 -17.54 0.48
CA ALA A 147 -11.17 -17.56 1.38
C ALA A 147 -10.59 -16.15 1.61
N ALA A 148 -10.52 -15.32 0.56
CA ALA A 148 -10.11 -13.93 0.65
C ALA A 148 -11.04 -13.12 1.57
N LEU A 149 -12.36 -13.25 1.41
CA LEU A 149 -13.35 -12.56 2.25
C LEU A 149 -13.29 -13.06 3.70
N LEU A 150 -13.14 -14.36 3.93
CA LEU A 150 -12.96 -14.92 5.27
C LEU A 150 -11.67 -14.40 5.94
N PHE A 151 -10.60 -14.21 5.16
CA PHE A 151 -9.36 -13.62 5.66
C PHE A 151 -9.56 -12.16 6.08
N ILE A 152 -10.29 -11.37 5.30
CA ILE A 152 -10.65 -9.99 5.68
C ILE A 152 -11.50 -10.00 6.97
N ASP A 153 -12.51 -10.86 7.06
CA ASP A 153 -13.32 -11.01 8.27
C ASP A 153 -12.43 -11.36 9.49
N ALA A 154 -11.46 -12.25 9.34
CA ALA A 154 -10.55 -12.64 10.41
C ALA A 154 -9.60 -11.49 10.81
N GLN A 155 -9.02 -10.81 9.83
CA GLN A 155 -8.10 -9.68 10.05
C GLN A 155 -8.79 -8.53 10.81
N GLN A 156 -10.06 -8.27 10.47
CA GLN A 156 -10.87 -7.24 11.10
C GLN A 156 -11.64 -7.72 12.34
N LYS A 157 -11.45 -8.98 12.77
CA LYS A 157 -12.14 -9.58 13.93
C LYS A 157 -13.67 -9.57 13.81
N ARG A 158 -14.19 -9.85 12.62
CA ARG A 158 -15.63 -9.93 12.32
C ARG A 158 -16.19 -11.34 12.29
N VAL A 159 -15.35 -12.39 12.25
CA VAL A 159 -15.83 -13.78 12.25
C VAL A 159 -16.70 -14.03 13.49
N GLY A 160 -17.95 -14.46 13.30
CA GLY A 160 -18.92 -14.66 14.38
C GLY A 160 -19.79 -13.43 14.69
N SER A 161 -19.53 -12.29 14.05
CA SER A 161 -20.39 -11.09 14.13
C SER A 161 -21.47 -11.05 13.05
N GLU A 162 -22.49 -10.24 13.28
CA GLU A 162 -23.56 -9.96 12.31
C GLU A 162 -23.02 -9.33 11.01
N THR A 163 -21.87 -8.66 11.10
CA THR A 163 -21.23 -7.92 10.01
C THR A 163 -20.23 -8.74 9.18
N ALA A 164 -20.02 -10.01 9.51
CA ALA A 164 -19.16 -10.89 8.72
C ALA A 164 -19.75 -11.11 7.30
N TRP A 165 -18.89 -11.30 6.30
CA TRP A 165 -19.36 -11.71 4.98
C TRP A 165 -19.54 -13.22 4.86
N ILE A 166 -18.64 -14.01 5.48
CA ILE A 166 -18.62 -15.47 5.29
C ILE A 166 -19.17 -16.22 6.49
N LYS A 167 -18.61 -16.01 7.68
CA LYS A 167 -19.01 -16.71 8.92
C LYS A 167 -19.74 -15.74 9.84
N LYS A 168 -21.00 -15.47 9.51
CA LYS A 168 -21.90 -14.64 10.34
C LYS A 168 -22.21 -15.33 11.66
N GLY A 169 -22.47 -14.52 12.68
CA GLY A 169 -23.02 -14.96 13.96
C GLY A 169 -23.74 -13.78 14.62
N ASP A 170 -23.97 -13.89 15.92
CA ASP A 170 -24.86 -12.98 16.66
C ASP A 170 -24.09 -11.89 17.43
N GLU A 171 -22.75 -11.82 17.30
CA GLU A 171 -22.00 -10.74 17.96
C GLU A 171 -22.34 -9.39 17.30
N PRO A 172 -22.67 -8.37 18.12
CA PRO A 172 -23.13 -7.09 17.60
C PRO A 172 -21.99 -6.37 16.86
N PRO A 173 -22.29 -5.44 15.92
CA PRO A 173 -21.26 -4.71 15.17
C PRO A 173 -20.22 -4.00 16.04
N LEU A 174 -20.61 -3.55 17.24
CA LEU A 174 -19.72 -2.89 18.21
C LEU A 174 -18.63 -3.80 18.79
N SER A 175 -18.71 -5.12 18.60
CA SER A 175 -17.63 -6.07 18.95
C SER A 175 -16.39 -5.91 18.06
N VAL A 176 -16.55 -5.31 16.87
CA VAL A 176 -15.50 -5.13 15.89
C VAL A 176 -14.57 -3.97 16.30
N PRO A 177 -13.24 -4.22 16.46
CA PRO A 177 -12.31 -3.18 16.88
C PRO A 177 -12.25 -2.01 15.89
N PRO A 178 -12.17 -0.76 16.38
CA PRO A 178 -12.00 0.41 15.52
C PRO A 178 -10.66 0.37 14.78
N ALA A 179 -10.55 1.19 13.73
CA ALA A 179 -9.29 1.38 13.01
C ALA A 179 -8.19 1.89 13.97
N PRO A 180 -6.99 1.28 13.99
CA PRO A 180 -5.85 1.82 14.71
C PRO A 180 -5.51 3.26 14.30
N ALA A 181 -5.06 4.05 15.27
CA ALA A 181 -4.58 5.41 15.04
C ALA A 181 -3.28 5.39 14.21
N LEU A 182 -3.19 6.31 13.24
CA LEU A 182 -1.98 6.51 12.46
C LEU A 182 -0.88 7.13 13.30
N LYS A 183 0.36 6.66 13.08
CA LYS A 183 1.55 7.36 13.58
C LYS A 183 1.77 8.63 12.79
N GLU A 184 2.26 9.65 13.47
CA GLU A 184 2.73 10.87 12.81
C GLU A 184 4.19 10.72 12.38
N VAL A 185 4.51 11.29 11.23
CA VAL A 185 5.90 11.47 10.80
C VAL A 185 6.23 12.95 10.80
N ALA A 186 7.16 13.33 11.67
CA ALA A 186 7.59 14.72 11.81
C ALA A 186 8.00 15.32 10.47
N VAL A 187 7.59 16.57 10.28
CA VAL A 187 7.95 17.39 9.14
C VAL A 187 8.98 18.40 9.62
N VAL A 188 10.18 18.39 9.03
CA VAL A 188 11.20 19.40 9.36
C VAL A 188 10.72 20.75 8.83
N ASN A 189 10.63 21.77 9.68
CA ASN A 189 10.34 23.14 9.30
C ASN A 189 11.45 24.07 9.81
N PRO A 190 11.78 25.15 9.09
CA PRO A 190 11.22 25.57 7.80
C PRO A 190 11.66 24.66 6.63
N THR A 191 11.10 24.90 5.44
CA THR A 191 11.63 24.34 4.19
C THR A 191 13.09 24.73 4.06
N PRO A 192 14.00 23.80 3.73
CA PRO A 192 15.41 24.12 3.60
C PRO A 192 15.66 25.15 2.50
N THR A 193 16.63 26.02 2.74
CA THR A 193 17.21 26.85 1.69
C THR A 193 17.81 25.96 0.60
N PRO A 194 17.59 26.27 -0.69
CA PRO A 194 18.27 25.57 -1.79
C PRO A 194 19.78 25.59 -1.61
N LEU A 195 20.45 24.54 -2.09
CA LEU A 195 21.92 24.50 -2.09
C LEU A 195 22.47 25.65 -2.93
N SER A 196 23.43 26.40 -2.38
CA SER A 196 24.19 27.37 -3.16
C SER A 196 25.05 26.65 -4.22
N LEU A 197 25.56 27.40 -5.20
CA LEU A 197 26.47 26.83 -6.20
C LEU A 197 27.73 26.24 -5.55
N GLU A 198 28.27 26.92 -4.54
CA GLU A 198 29.45 26.47 -3.80
C GLU A 198 29.15 25.19 -3.01
N GLU A 199 28.04 25.15 -2.26
CA GLU A 199 27.64 23.95 -1.51
C GLU A 199 27.39 22.76 -2.44
N ARG A 200 26.74 22.99 -3.59
CA ARG A 200 26.48 21.94 -4.58
C ARG A 200 27.80 21.40 -5.14
N ASN A 201 28.75 22.25 -5.53
CA ASN A 201 30.04 21.81 -6.04
C ASN A 201 30.82 21.01 -4.99
N ASP A 202 30.88 21.51 -3.75
CA ASP A 202 31.54 20.82 -2.64
C ASP A 202 30.95 19.44 -2.36
N LEU A 203 29.62 19.31 -2.39
CA LEU A 203 28.93 18.04 -2.18
C LEU A 203 29.13 17.06 -3.35
N LEU A 204 29.14 17.56 -4.59
CA LEU A 204 29.41 16.74 -5.77
C LEU A 204 30.85 16.23 -5.78
N ASP A 205 31.84 17.09 -5.47
CA ASP A 205 33.24 16.68 -5.35
C ASP A 205 33.43 15.64 -4.25
N TYR A 206 32.76 15.83 -3.10
CA TYR A 206 32.75 14.85 -2.02
C TYR A 206 32.12 13.51 -2.45
N GLY A 207 31.03 13.56 -3.20
CA GLY A 207 30.39 12.38 -3.78
C GLY A 207 31.29 11.65 -4.77
N ASN A 208 31.93 12.38 -5.69
CA ASN A 208 32.89 11.87 -6.66
C ASN A 208 34.09 11.19 -5.98
N TRP A 209 34.65 11.83 -4.95
CA TRP A 209 35.71 11.22 -4.14
C TRP A 209 35.23 9.91 -3.49
N ARG A 210 34.02 9.91 -2.91
CA ARG A 210 33.45 8.71 -2.28
C ARG A 210 33.19 7.60 -3.29
N MET A 211 32.74 7.90 -4.51
CA MET A 211 32.49 6.92 -5.57
C MET A 211 33.68 6.00 -5.84
N ASN A 212 34.89 6.54 -5.79
CA ASN A 212 36.12 5.78 -6.03
C ASN A 212 36.37 4.68 -4.99
N GLY A 213 35.81 4.83 -3.79
CA GLY A 213 35.93 3.85 -2.70
C GLY A 213 34.76 2.87 -2.59
N LEU A 214 33.72 2.98 -3.43
CA LEU A 214 32.52 2.14 -3.35
C LEU A 214 32.69 0.83 -4.12
N ARG A 215 32.25 -0.27 -3.50
CA ARG A 215 32.09 -1.56 -4.17
C ARG A 215 30.73 -1.58 -4.86
N CYS A 216 30.72 -1.18 -6.12
CA CYS A 216 29.53 -1.08 -6.95
C CYS A 216 29.77 -1.85 -8.26
N SER A 217 28.75 -2.57 -8.74
CA SER A 217 28.82 -3.35 -9.98
C SER A 217 28.62 -2.50 -11.23
N LEU A 218 27.96 -1.34 -11.10
CA LEU A 218 27.77 -0.40 -12.19
C LEU A 218 29.10 0.23 -12.61
N ASP A 219 29.33 0.34 -13.91
CA ASP A 219 30.51 1.00 -14.49
C ASP A 219 30.67 2.43 -13.93
N PRO A 220 31.87 2.84 -13.46
CA PRO A 220 32.09 4.17 -12.90
C PRO A 220 31.63 5.34 -13.78
N LEU A 221 31.74 5.23 -15.11
CA LEU A 221 31.31 6.27 -16.05
C LEU A 221 29.79 6.39 -16.17
N ARG A 222 29.06 5.37 -15.70
CA ARG A 222 27.59 5.32 -15.67
C ARG A 222 27.01 5.64 -14.30
N ARG A 223 27.86 5.91 -13.30
CA ARG A 223 27.41 6.30 -11.97
C ARG A 223 27.07 7.77 -11.97
N GLU A 224 25.99 8.10 -11.28
CA GLU A 224 25.50 9.47 -11.12
C GLU A 224 25.55 9.83 -9.65
N VAL A 225 26.04 11.04 -9.35
CA VAL A 225 25.98 11.63 -8.01
C VAL A 225 24.90 12.69 -8.00
N ASN A 226 23.87 12.49 -7.17
CA ASN A 226 22.79 13.45 -6.99
C ASN A 226 22.81 14.01 -5.57
N VAL A 227 22.67 15.33 -5.44
CA VAL A 227 22.67 16.04 -4.17
C VAL A 227 21.45 16.96 -4.04
N THR A 228 20.78 16.89 -2.89
CA THR A 228 19.57 17.68 -2.61
C THR A 228 19.59 18.18 -1.17
N ALA A 229 19.09 19.40 -0.92
CA ALA A 229 18.96 19.92 0.44
C ALA A 229 17.90 19.13 1.23
N LEU A 230 18.26 18.67 2.44
CA LEU A 230 17.30 18.07 3.39
C LEU A 230 16.90 19.07 4.49
N THR A 231 17.88 19.82 4.99
CA THR A 231 17.76 20.86 6.01
C THR A 231 18.77 21.98 5.68
N ASP A 232 18.77 23.06 6.45
CA ASP A 232 19.79 24.13 6.29
C ASP A 232 21.20 23.69 6.68
N ASP A 233 21.35 22.53 7.35
CA ASP A 233 22.63 21.97 7.76
C ASP A 233 22.96 20.61 7.12
N LYS A 234 22.01 19.98 6.40
CA LYS A 234 22.17 18.64 5.82
C LYS A 234 21.70 18.54 4.37
N ALA A 235 22.41 17.75 3.59
CA ALA A 235 22.04 17.33 2.25
C ALA A 235 21.85 15.81 2.17
N LEU A 236 20.98 15.37 1.28
CA LEU A 236 20.92 14.00 0.80
C LEU A 236 21.88 13.88 -0.38
N MET A 237 22.76 12.90 -0.33
CA MET A 237 23.63 12.53 -1.45
C MET A 237 23.32 11.09 -1.83
N MET A 238 23.04 10.85 -3.11
CA MET A 238 22.76 9.53 -3.67
C MET A 238 23.73 9.23 -4.80
N ILE A 239 24.16 7.98 -4.88
CA ILE A 239 25.10 7.49 -5.89
C ILE A 239 24.56 6.19 -6.47
N SER A 240 24.34 6.14 -7.78
CA SER A 240 23.92 4.90 -8.44
C SER A 240 25.04 3.86 -8.37
N CYS A 241 24.68 2.64 -7.97
CA CYS A 241 25.66 1.62 -7.58
C CYS A 241 25.49 0.30 -8.32
N GLU A 242 24.26 -0.14 -8.53
CA GLU A 242 23.95 -1.36 -9.29
C GLU A 242 22.83 -1.07 -10.28
N ALA A 243 22.77 -1.84 -11.36
CA ALA A 243 21.67 -1.76 -12.32
C ALA A 243 21.29 -3.14 -12.84
N GLY A 244 20.00 -3.44 -12.79
CA GLY A 244 19.37 -4.59 -13.43
C GLY A 244 18.49 -4.16 -14.62
N ALA A 245 17.72 -5.10 -15.16
CA ALA A 245 16.90 -4.86 -16.36
C ALA A 245 15.87 -3.72 -16.21
N TYR A 246 15.33 -3.52 -15.00
CA TYR A 246 14.26 -2.55 -14.74
C TYR A 246 14.54 -1.59 -13.57
N ASN A 247 15.61 -1.85 -12.81
CA ASN A 247 15.88 -1.16 -11.56
C ASN A 247 17.34 -0.74 -11.49
N THR A 248 17.57 0.50 -11.06
CA THR A 248 18.87 0.98 -10.57
C THR A 248 18.82 0.98 -9.05
N ILE A 249 19.87 0.51 -8.39
CA ILE A 249 20.01 0.55 -6.92
C ILE A 249 21.00 1.65 -6.57
N ASP A 250 20.56 2.60 -5.74
CA ASP A 250 21.37 3.69 -5.23
C ASP A 250 21.95 3.37 -3.84
N LEU A 251 23.10 3.96 -3.53
CA LEU A 251 23.57 4.14 -2.16
C LEU A 251 23.34 5.59 -1.76
N ALA A 252 22.92 5.81 -0.51
CA ALA A 252 22.57 7.15 -0.04
C ALA A 252 23.25 7.51 1.29
N TRP A 253 23.54 8.80 1.44
CA TRP A 253 24.12 9.38 2.65
C TRP A 253 23.43 10.69 3.02
N ILE A 254 23.40 10.96 4.32
CA ILE A 254 23.11 12.29 4.84
C ILE A 254 24.46 12.95 5.12
N VAL A 255 24.69 14.10 4.49
CA VAL A 255 25.96 14.84 4.48
C VAL A 255 25.76 16.20 5.13
N SER A 256 26.72 16.69 5.92
CA SER A 256 26.71 18.08 6.40
C SER A 256 26.87 19.04 5.22
N ARG A 257 26.23 20.21 5.26
CA ARG A 257 26.37 21.24 4.21
C ARG A 257 27.65 22.08 4.35
N LYS A 258 28.20 22.16 5.56
CA LYS A 258 29.42 22.93 5.86
C LYS A 258 30.64 22.03 5.97
N LYS A 259 31.77 22.53 5.46
CA LYS A 259 33.09 21.91 5.62
C LYS A 259 33.57 21.97 7.09
N PRO A 260 34.30 20.95 7.58
CA PRO A 260 34.59 19.69 6.90
C PRO A 260 33.33 18.83 6.72
N LEU A 261 33.16 18.26 5.53
CA LEU A 261 31.98 17.46 5.21
C LEU A 261 32.01 16.13 5.97
N ALA A 262 30.95 15.87 6.73
CA ALA A 262 30.74 14.62 7.44
C ALA A 262 29.50 13.93 6.87
N SER A 263 29.55 12.60 6.73
CA SER A 263 28.42 11.84 6.18
C SER A 263 28.16 10.55 6.94
N ARG A 264 26.90 10.11 6.90
CA ARG A 264 26.47 8.81 7.42
C ARG A 264 25.52 8.12 6.43
N PRO A 265 25.58 6.80 6.32
CA PRO A 265 24.73 6.07 5.38
C PRO A 265 23.25 6.21 5.76
N VAL A 266 22.40 6.29 4.75
CA VAL A 266 20.95 6.14 4.86
C VAL A 266 20.65 4.65 4.81
N ARG A 267 19.86 4.18 5.78
CA ARG A 267 19.25 2.85 5.76
C ARG A 267 17.76 3.01 5.93
N LEU A 268 17.00 2.45 5.01
CA LEU A 268 15.54 2.49 5.03
C LEU A 268 15.07 1.20 5.69
N ARG A 269 14.40 1.30 6.84
CA ARG A 269 13.94 0.13 7.59
C ARG A 269 12.43 0.17 7.76
N LEU A 270 11.76 -0.88 7.30
CA LEU A 270 10.32 -1.04 7.43
C LEU A 270 9.94 -1.24 8.92
N PRO A 271 8.87 -0.58 9.39
CA PRO A 271 8.36 -0.72 10.75
C PRO A 271 7.50 -1.98 10.94
N PHE A 272 7.41 -2.84 9.94
CA PHE A 272 6.68 -4.11 9.93
C PHE A 272 7.49 -5.14 9.15
N ASN A 273 7.19 -6.43 9.36
CA ASN A 273 7.78 -7.53 8.59
C ASN A 273 6.94 -7.74 7.31
N ASN A 274 7.61 -7.73 6.15
CA ASN A 274 6.99 -7.93 4.83
C ASN A 274 7.23 -9.35 4.26
N GLY A 275 7.64 -10.30 5.10
CA GLY A 275 7.94 -11.68 4.72
C GLY A 275 9.39 -11.92 4.29
N GLN A 276 10.28 -10.92 4.39
CA GLN A 276 11.71 -11.03 4.08
C GLN A 276 12.54 -11.27 5.35
N GLU A 277 13.77 -11.80 5.19
CA GLU A 277 14.70 -12.02 6.31
C GLU A 277 15.07 -10.72 7.04
N THR A 278 15.13 -9.62 6.28
CA THR A 278 15.46 -8.29 6.77
C THR A 278 14.38 -7.29 6.39
N ASN A 279 14.12 -6.34 7.30
CA ASN A 279 13.23 -5.20 7.05
C ASN A 279 13.96 -4.02 6.39
N GLU A 280 15.23 -4.16 6.02
CA GLU A 280 15.94 -3.14 5.25
C GLU A 280 15.43 -3.14 3.80
N LEU A 281 15.11 -1.95 3.28
CA LEU A 281 14.67 -1.74 1.92
C LEU A 281 15.79 -1.10 1.11
N GLU A 282 16.08 -1.67 -0.05
CA GLU A 282 17.02 -1.09 -1.00
C GLU A 282 16.46 0.19 -1.64
N LEU A 283 17.34 1.11 -1.99
CA LEU A 283 17.03 2.35 -2.69
C LEU A 283 16.88 2.09 -4.18
N MET A 284 15.90 1.27 -4.56
CA MET A 284 15.60 0.98 -5.97
C MET A 284 14.91 2.18 -6.64
N ASN A 285 15.46 2.61 -7.77
CA ASN A 285 15.01 3.76 -8.57
C ASN A 285 14.69 4.96 -7.68
N ALA A 286 15.63 5.33 -6.80
CA ALA A 286 15.36 6.29 -5.75
C ALA A 286 15.37 7.73 -6.28
N THR A 287 14.35 8.50 -5.91
CA THR A 287 14.27 9.92 -6.23
C THR A 287 13.84 10.72 -5.01
N PHE A 288 14.31 11.96 -4.90
CA PHE A 288 13.83 12.87 -3.86
C PHE A 288 12.90 13.90 -4.48
N ASP A 289 11.64 13.90 -4.05
CA ASP A 289 10.65 14.90 -4.44
C ASP A 289 10.74 16.10 -3.50
N GLU A 290 11.33 17.18 -3.98
CA GLU A 290 11.52 18.42 -3.21
C GLU A 290 10.19 19.07 -2.79
N LYS A 291 9.10 18.86 -3.55
CA LYS A 291 7.79 19.44 -3.25
C LYS A 291 7.14 18.74 -2.06
N SER A 292 7.12 17.41 -2.05
CA SER A 292 6.60 16.63 -0.92
C SER A 292 7.62 16.46 0.21
N ARG A 293 8.90 16.73 -0.06
CA ARG A 293 10.05 16.47 0.83
C ARG A 293 10.17 15.00 1.21
N GLU A 294 9.95 14.14 0.23
CA GLU A 294 9.95 12.70 0.40
C GLU A 294 10.97 12.04 -0.53
N LEU A 295 11.73 11.11 0.04
CA LEU A 295 12.48 10.12 -0.71
C LEU A 295 11.51 9.03 -1.16
N VAL A 296 11.40 8.84 -2.47
CA VAL A 296 10.57 7.82 -3.11
C VAL A 296 11.47 6.71 -3.61
N THR A 297 11.13 5.47 -3.29
CA THR A 297 11.77 4.26 -3.85
C THR A 297 10.74 3.48 -4.64
N LEU A 298 11.11 3.03 -5.84
CA LEU A 298 10.23 2.27 -6.73
C LEU A 298 10.96 1.00 -7.20
N ALA A 299 10.66 -0.13 -6.58
CA ALA A 299 11.07 -1.43 -7.08
C ALA A 299 10.06 -1.91 -8.13
N LYS A 300 10.51 -2.07 -9.38
CA LYS A 300 9.67 -2.58 -10.48
C LYS A 300 9.84 -4.09 -10.60
N GLY A 301 8.72 -4.82 -10.66
CA GLY A 301 8.75 -6.25 -11.01
C GLY A 301 9.06 -6.48 -12.49
N ARG A 302 8.60 -5.58 -13.36
CA ARG A 302 8.93 -5.53 -14.79
C ARG A 302 8.89 -4.12 -15.35
N GLY A 303 9.35 -3.94 -16.59
CA GLY A 303 9.48 -2.62 -17.24
C GLY A 303 8.22 -1.75 -17.25
N LEU A 304 7.02 -2.37 -17.32
CA LEU A 304 5.72 -1.67 -17.27
C LEU A 304 5.41 -1.06 -15.90
N SER A 305 6.09 -1.51 -14.84
CA SER A 305 5.86 -1.06 -13.47
C SER A 305 4.43 -1.30 -12.95
N ASP A 306 3.73 -2.29 -13.51
CA ASP A 306 2.39 -2.72 -13.09
C ASP A 306 2.40 -3.59 -11.83
N CYS A 307 3.58 -4.07 -11.46
CA CYS A 307 3.86 -4.80 -10.21
C CYS A 307 5.17 -4.31 -9.58
N GLY A 308 5.32 -4.60 -8.29
CA GLY A 308 6.47 -4.27 -7.47
C GLY A 308 6.10 -3.42 -6.25
N ILE A 309 7.08 -2.71 -5.69
CA ILE A 309 6.94 -1.96 -4.43
C ILE A 309 7.17 -0.47 -4.69
N GLN A 310 6.33 0.38 -4.09
CA GLN A 310 6.56 1.82 -4.00
C GLN A 310 6.55 2.20 -2.52
N ALA A 311 7.60 2.86 -2.06
CA ALA A 311 7.67 3.40 -0.71
C ALA A 311 8.05 4.87 -0.71
N ARG A 312 7.48 5.63 0.22
CA ARG A 312 7.72 7.06 0.42
C ARG A 312 8.24 7.26 1.83
N TRP A 313 9.29 8.05 1.97
CA TRP A 313 9.99 8.26 3.22
C TRP A 313 10.24 9.73 3.45
N ARG A 314 9.99 10.21 4.67
CA ARG A 314 10.24 11.61 5.05
C ARG A 314 11.35 11.70 6.06
N PHE A 315 12.22 12.69 5.89
CA PHE A 315 13.30 12.95 6.84
C PHE A 315 12.73 13.66 8.09
N ASP A 316 12.92 13.07 9.28
CA ASP A 316 12.41 13.61 10.55
C ASP A 316 13.39 14.54 11.27
N GLY A 317 14.47 14.96 10.59
CA GLY A 317 15.60 15.69 11.18
C GLY A 317 16.76 14.78 11.61
N GLN A 318 16.50 13.48 11.80
CA GLN A 318 17.51 12.48 12.15
C GLN A 318 17.57 11.32 11.15
N ARG A 319 16.46 10.84 10.63
CA ARG A 319 16.42 9.70 9.70
C ARG A 319 15.18 9.73 8.84
N PHE A 320 15.19 8.92 7.79
CA PHE A 320 14.02 8.70 6.96
C PHE A 320 13.03 7.78 7.67
N ARG A 321 11.77 8.20 7.72
CA ARG A 321 10.64 7.47 8.30
C ARG A 321 9.66 7.12 7.20
N LEU A 322 9.18 5.89 7.22
CA LEU A 322 8.21 5.40 6.25
C LEU A 322 6.91 6.18 6.39
N VAL A 323 6.49 6.85 5.31
CA VAL A 323 5.22 7.56 5.20
C VAL A 323 4.18 6.68 4.51
N ARG A 324 4.58 6.02 3.43
CA ARG A 324 3.70 5.12 2.67
C ARG A 324 4.47 3.91 2.16
N TYR A 325 3.85 2.75 2.22
CA TYR A 325 4.31 1.54 1.53
C TYR A 325 3.15 0.91 0.79
N ALA A 326 3.31 0.68 -0.51
CA ALA A 326 2.37 -0.03 -1.35
C ALA A 326 3.11 -1.11 -2.15
N ALA A 327 2.47 -2.26 -2.31
CA ALA A 327 3.04 -3.38 -3.03
C ALA A 327 1.98 -4.09 -3.86
N GLU A 328 2.37 -4.49 -5.06
CA GLU A 328 1.57 -5.28 -5.98
C GLU A 328 2.43 -6.44 -6.45
N PRO A 329 2.34 -7.63 -5.84
CA PRO A 329 3.22 -8.76 -6.18
C PRO A 329 2.90 -9.37 -7.54
N THR A 330 1.64 -9.27 -8.00
CA THR A 330 1.20 -9.85 -9.27
C THR A 330 1.27 -8.83 -10.41
N CYS A 331 1.90 -9.21 -11.54
CA CYS A 331 1.97 -8.39 -12.74
C CYS A 331 0.83 -8.77 -13.71
N ASP A 332 -0.23 -7.98 -13.77
CA ASP A 332 -1.45 -8.26 -14.53
C ASP A 332 -1.97 -7.08 -15.36
N ASN A 333 -1.17 -6.02 -15.53
CA ASN A 333 -1.54 -4.80 -16.27
C ASN A 333 -2.75 -4.05 -15.69
N TRP A 334 -3.08 -4.24 -14.41
CA TRP A 334 -4.20 -3.52 -13.80
C TRP A 334 -3.81 -2.16 -13.23
N HIS A 335 -2.91 -2.13 -12.24
CA HIS A 335 -2.49 -0.89 -11.58
C HIS A 335 -1.17 -0.35 -12.10
N GLY A 336 -1.05 0.98 -12.20
CA GLY A 336 0.25 1.65 -12.21
C GLY A 336 0.81 1.81 -10.78
N PRO A 337 2.01 2.40 -10.60
CA PRO A 337 2.66 2.57 -9.29
C PRO A 337 1.78 3.23 -8.22
N ASP A 338 0.99 4.23 -8.60
CA ASP A 338 0.17 5.00 -7.66
C ASP A 338 -1.16 4.31 -7.30
N GLY A 339 -1.61 3.34 -8.11
CA GLY A 339 -2.82 2.56 -7.88
C GLY A 339 -2.62 1.33 -6.97
N ARG A 340 -1.38 0.98 -6.64
CA ARG A 340 -1.06 -0.22 -5.84
C ARG A 340 -1.69 -0.14 -4.45
N PRO A 341 -2.18 -1.28 -3.90
CA PRO A 341 -2.77 -1.31 -2.58
C PRO A 341 -1.74 -1.02 -1.49
N THR A 342 -2.16 -0.28 -0.47
CA THR A 342 -1.27 0.16 0.62
C THR A 342 -1.20 -0.87 1.73
N LEU A 343 0.00 -1.10 2.24
CA LEU A 343 0.26 -1.83 3.49
C LEU A 343 0.54 -0.87 4.64
N TRP A 344 1.13 0.29 4.35
CA TRP A 344 1.48 1.24 5.39
C TRP A 344 1.15 2.66 4.98
N ILE A 345 0.58 3.40 5.92
CA ILE A 345 0.36 4.83 5.86
C ILE A 345 0.66 5.47 7.22
N THR A 346 1.06 6.74 7.20
CA THR A 346 1.22 7.60 8.38
C THR A 346 0.42 8.87 8.19
N ARG A 347 0.18 9.58 9.30
CA ARG A 347 -0.38 10.93 9.27
C ARG A 347 0.71 11.98 9.12
#